data_AF-A0A7G3B4V9-F1
#
_entry.id   AF-A0A7G3B4V9-F1
#
_cell.length_a   1.000
_cell.length_b   1.000
_cell.length_c   1.000
_cell.angle_alpha   90.00
_cell.angle_beta   90.00
_cell.angle_gamma   90.00
#
_symmetry.space_group_name_H-M   'P 1'
#
loop_
_entity.id
_entity.type
_entity.pdbx_description
1 polymer ?
#
loop_
_entity_poly.entity_id
_entity_poly.type
_entity_poly.pdbx_seq_one_letter_code
_entity_poly.pdbx_strand_id
1 'polypeptide(L)'
;CALHFMLSTSVDTAVRGDENIRCNQLSQYRSRVPRDVEGEEVEEEAPENVADEEPEPSEDEESDPRILDTEIEEQVEVTNVNPAISQCPVENGVLLSQWGAISAGPVITGVAAGLSPQTVTTRELLALSREAGRSQRQQQNFNVDNRWASTLCGDLSEVALRQGPAAGREIAVGAPGTFNSTVIPRWYFLRQREHFEMTDAEIRGGLDGLILATNVVEFRNRFNAIKLSQVLDMYYSHRGVFERRFRACNRNTLFPEVAPVAQLQAQTTAFSSVLDRDMQLRVTLAPTAIQAFSNAAVESLSTYIPQSMNDPSCAITQNRLNDENIWRTSADLYIFVDTAWPFREINGPIAHLLHNLDVNRFGTSYTLLNAVDGSIIVNKTHQLSDLYSQWNLTVHQNHPQGVEFPRLLPSLQTLMANQLDHERQAGIVGGRSKIVLIIPNMAGISGADSDFADERLRAMREVLPDMELSSFPAERQRDGIVLCVIPEFTFIHCVLWDRVVLKIIPFQLR
;
A
#
# COMPACT_ATOMS: atom_id res chain seq x y z
N CYS A 1 12.57 10.51 -11.13
CA CYS A 1 11.75 11.03 -10.02
C CYS A 1 10.99 9.93 -9.28
N ALA A 2 10.09 9.16 -9.93
CA ALA A 2 9.29 8.12 -9.24
C ALA A 2 10.11 7.02 -8.55
N LEU A 3 11.13 6.47 -9.22
CA LEU A 3 12.02 5.47 -8.58
C LEU A 3 12.78 6.05 -7.38
N HIS A 4 13.22 7.30 -7.48
CA HIS A 4 13.91 7.98 -6.37
C HIS A 4 12.97 8.18 -5.18
N PHE A 5 11.71 8.54 -5.42
CA PHE A 5 10.69 8.64 -4.38
C PHE A 5 10.42 7.29 -3.71
N MET A 6 10.33 6.21 -4.48
CA MET A 6 10.13 4.85 -3.93
C MET A 6 11.33 4.34 -3.12
N LEU A 7 12.55 4.73 -3.50
CA LEU A 7 13.77 4.34 -2.80
C LEU A 7 14.11 5.27 -1.62
N SER A 8 13.38 6.37 -1.45
CA SER A 8 13.64 7.33 -0.39
C SER A 8 13.21 6.78 0.96
N THR A 9 14.04 6.97 1.99
CA THR A 9 13.73 6.71 3.40
C THR A 9 13.58 8.01 4.19
N SER A 10 13.39 9.15 3.48
CA SER A 10 13.27 10.46 4.10
C SER A 10 11.93 10.64 4.84
N VAL A 11 11.97 11.27 6.00
CA VAL A 11 10.77 11.77 6.70
C VAL A 11 10.65 13.28 6.52
N ASP A 12 9.51 13.73 6.01
CA ASP A 12 9.14 15.14 5.95
C ASP A 12 8.46 15.58 7.25
N THR A 13 9.15 16.45 7.98
CA THR A 13 8.71 16.98 9.28
C THR A 13 8.06 18.36 9.16
N ALA A 14 7.92 18.93 7.95
CA ALA A 14 7.36 20.26 7.76
C ALA A 14 5.86 20.31 8.08
N VAL A 15 5.42 21.42 8.69
CA VAL A 15 4.00 21.66 8.99
C VAL A 15 3.23 21.93 7.70
N ARG A 16 2.11 21.22 7.50
CA ARG A 16 1.31 21.28 6.26
C ARG A 16 0.06 22.16 6.33
N GLY A 17 -0.26 22.70 7.50
CA GLY A 17 -1.45 23.54 7.72
C GLY A 17 -2.80 22.80 7.74
N ASP A 18 -2.84 21.52 7.33
CA ASP A 18 -4.05 20.67 7.33
C ASP A 18 -4.07 19.64 8.48
N GLU A 19 -3.16 19.78 9.44
CA GLU A 19 -2.89 18.79 10.50
C GLU A 19 -4.08 18.58 11.44
N ASN A 20 -4.82 19.64 11.77
CA ASN A 20 -6.01 19.58 12.63
C ASN A 20 -7.11 18.65 12.09
N ILE A 21 -7.15 18.42 10.79
CA ILE A 21 -8.13 17.56 10.14
C ILE A 21 -7.51 16.19 9.87
N ARG A 22 -6.30 16.15 9.29
CA ARG A 22 -5.68 14.91 8.83
C ARG A 22 -5.10 14.07 9.96
N CYS A 23 -4.34 14.67 10.87
CA CYS A 23 -3.65 13.90 11.92
C CYS A 23 -4.64 13.25 12.89
N ASN A 24 -5.76 13.93 13.20
CA ASN A 24 -6.82 13.42 14.06
C ASN A 24 -7.55 12.19 13.48
N GLN A 25 -7.66 12.11 12.15
CA GLN A 25 -8.33 11.00 11.46
C GLN A 25 -7.45 9.74 11.34
N LEU A 26 -6.14 9.83 11.60
CA LEU A 26 -5.21 8.70 11.44
C LEU A 26 -5.49 7.54 12.39
N SER A 27 -6.02 7.82 13.58
CA SER A 27 -6.40 6.78 14.55
C SER A 27 -7.49 5.83 14.03
N GLN A 28 -8.31 6.29 13.07
CA GLN A 28 -9.44 5.56 12.51
C GLN A 28 -9.01 4.54 11.43
N TYR A 29 -7.87 4.75 10.78
CA TYR A 29 -7.37 3.91 9.69
C TYR A 29 -6.47 2.75 10.15
N ARG A 30 -6.63 2.28 11.39
CA ARG A 30 -5.98 1.02 11.81
C ARG A 30 -6.35 -0.06 10.79
N SER A 31 -5.34 -0.73 10.22
CA SER A 31 -5.53 -1.95 9.44
C SER A 31 -6.43 -2.89 10.24
N ARG A 32 -7.68 -3.03 9.81
CA ARG A 32 -8.63 -3.97 10.41
C ARG A 32 -8.20 -5.36 9.94
N VAL A 33 -7.32 -5.99 10.71
CA VAL A 33 -7.14 -7.44 10.61
C VAL A 33 -8.50 -8.06 10.99
N PRO A 34 -9.02 -9.04 10.22
CA PRO A 34 -10.24 -9.74 10.60
C PRO A 34 -10.09 -10.26 12.03
N ARG A 35 -10.98 -9.85 12.94
CA ARG A 35 -11.03 -10.43 14.29
C ARG A 35 -11.38 -11.91 14.15
N ASP A 36 -10.58 -12.78 14.76
CA ASP A 36 -10.99 -14.15 15.03
C ASP A 36 -12.27 -14.11 15.88
N VAL A 37 -13.28 -14.89 15.49
CA VAL A 37 -14.63 -14.90 16.06
C VAL A 37 -14.67 -15.70 17.38
N GLU A 38 -13.54 -16.01 18.00
CA GLU A 38 -13.51 -16.76 19.27
C GLU A 38 -12.48 -16.14 20.22
N GLY A 39 -12.97 -15.31 21.15
CA GLY A 39 -12.20 -14.78 22.27
C GLY A 39 -13.04 -13.82 23.10
N GLU A 40 -13.40 -14.24 24.31
CA GLU A 40 -14.30 -13.59 25.26
C GLU A 40 -14.01 -12.10 25.49
N GLU A 41 -15.08 -11.30 25.52
CA GLU A 41 -15.07 -9.87 25.83
C GLU A 41 -14.64 -9.64 27.28
N VAL A 42 -13.48 -9.00 27.48
CA VAL A 42 -13.13 -8.36 28.74
C VAL A 42 -13.36 -6.87 28.55
N GLU A 43 -14.41 -6.35 29.18
CA GLU A 43 -14.71 -4.92 29.27
C GLU A 43 -13.61 -4.21 30.08
N GLU A 44 -12.91 -3.26 29.47
CA GLU A 44 -12.13 -2.26 30.20
C GLU A 44 -12.90 -0.93 30.23
N GLU A 45 -13.26 -0.51 31.43
CA GLU A 45 -13.95 0.74 31.75
C GLU A 45 -13.10 1.99 31.39
N ALA A 46 -13.74 3.00 30.81
CA ALA A 46 -13.15 4.31 30.57
C ALA A 46 -13.16 5.18 31.85
N PRO A 47 -12.09 5.95 32.17
CA PRO A 47 -12.12 6.84 33.31
C PRO A 47 -12.81 8.18 33.01
N GLU A 48 -13.46 8.69 34.05
CA GLU A 48 -14.34 9.86 34.14
C GLU A 48 -13.70 11.23 33.82
N ASN A 49 -14.59 12.14 33.45
CA ASN A 49 -14.38 13.56 33.15
C ASN A 49 -13.68 14.35 34.27
N VAL A 50 -12.82 15.30 33.88
CA VAL A 50 -12.50 16.48 34.69
C VAL A 50 -12.70 17.71 33.80
N ALA A 51 -13.63 18.56 34.23
CA ALA A 51 -13.97 19.86 33.67
C ALA A 51 -12.82 20.86 33.81
N ASP A 52 -12.78 21.88 32.94
CA ASP A 52 -12.36 23.27 33.24
C ASP A 52 -12.66 24.13 31.98
N GLU A 53 -13.74 24.92 32.03
CA GLU A 53 -13.76 26.40 32.11
C GLU A 53 -13.60 27.12 30.76
N GLU A 54 -14.73 27.51 30.17
CA GLU A 54 -14.85 28.52 29.12
C GLU A 54 -14.71 29.93 29.70
N PRO A 55 -14.07 30.88 28.98
CA PRO A 55 -14.39 32.30 29.09
C PRO A 55 -15.22 32.80 27.91
N GLU A 56 -16.38 33.36 28.25
CA GLU A 56 -17.33 34.14 27.44
C GLU A 56 -16.72 35.48 26.90
N PRO A 57 -17.40 36.14 25.93
CA PRO A 57 -16.79 36.96 24.88
C PRO A 57 -16.70 38.45 25.21
N SER A 58 -15.91 39.19 24.43
CA SER A 58 -15.97 40.66 24.37
C SER A 58 -16.39 41.12 22.99
N GLU A 59 -17.37 42.01 23.00
CA GLU A 59 -18.15 42.55 21.89
C GLU A 59 -17.42 43.63 21.07
N ASP A 60 -17.93 43.82 19.85
CA ASP A 60 -17.92 45.01 18.99
C ASP A 60 -16.67 45.38 18.16
N GLU A 61 -16.75 45.17 16.84
CA GLU A 61 -16.94 46.29 15.89
C GLU A 61 -17.39 45.77 14.51
N GLU A 62 -18.48 46.36 14.02
CA GLU A 62 -19.18 46.05 12.77
C GLU A 62 -18.75 47.02 11.67
N SER A 63 -18.35 46.54 10.48
CA SER A 63 -18.66 47.21 9.18
C SER A 63 -18.21 46.38 7.97
N ASP A 64 -19.18 46.05 7.12
CA ASP A 64 -19.08 45.53 5.75
C ASP A 64 -19.40 46.70 4.77
N PRO A 65 -19.37 46.60 3.41
CA PRO A 65 -18.70 45.68 2.48
C PRO A 65 -17.87 46.42 1.40
N ARG A 66 -17.02 45.70 0.66
CA ARG A 66 -16.83 45.92 -0.80
C ARG A 66 -15.99 44.83 -1.47
N ILE A 67 -16.61 44.27 -2.51
CA ILE A 67 -16.08 43.34 -3.50
C ILE A 67 -14.94 44.01 -4.29
N LEU A 68 -13.80 43.33 -4.42
CA LEU A 68 -12.89 43.53 -5.56
C LEU A 68 -12.21 42.20 -5.90
N ASP A 69 -12.64 41.62 -7.03
CA ASP A 69 -11.94 40.56 -7.73
C ASP A 69 -10.52 41.03 -8.06
N THR A 70 -9.52 40.30 -7.59
CA THR A 70 -8.19 40.33 -8.21
C THR A 70 -7.56 38.94 -8.11
N GLU A 71 -7.24 38.41 -9.29
CA GLU A 71 -6.46 37.21 -9.55
C GLU A 71 -5.16 37.24 -8.73
N ILE A 72 -4.95 36.24 -7.87
CA ILE A 72 -3.66 36.05 -7.20
C ILE A 72 -2.90 35.00 -8.00
N GLU A 73 -1.97 35.50 -8.81
CA GLU A 73 -0.85 34.71 -9.35
C GLU A 73 -0.09 34.08 -8.18
N GLU A 74 0.17 32.78 -8.31
CA GLU A 74 0.98 31.96 -7.42
C GLU A 74 2.42 32.51 -7.36
N GLN A 75 2.67 33.44 -6.44
CA GLN A 75 4.01 33.70 -5.95
C GLN A 75 4.17 32.96 -4.62
N VAL A 76 4.88 31.84 -4.68
CA VAL A 76 5.35 31.09 -3.51
C VAL A 76 6.33 31.97 -2.75
N GLU A 77 5.80 32.77 -1.84
CA GLU A 77 6.57 33.45 -0.82
C GLU A 77 6.92 32.40 0.24
N VAL A 78 8.16 31.90 0.20
CA VAL A 78 8.75 31.11 1.28
C VAL A 78 8.91 32.04 2.48
N THR A 79 7.86 32.16 3.28
CA THR A 79 7.90 32.90 4.54
C THR A 79 7.69 31.94 5.70
N ASN A 80 8.70 31.94 6.57
CA ASN A 80 8.71 31.37 7.92
C ASN A 80 8.65 29.83 8.02
N VAL A 81 9.85 29.22 8.01
CA VAL A 81 10.09 27.94 8.69
C VAL A 81 9.83 28.17 10.18
N ASN A 82 8.57 27.98 10.59
CA ASN A 82 8.27 27.74 11.99
C ASN A 82 8.99 26.43 12.36
N PRO A 83 9.85 26.38 13.39
CA PRO A 83 10.56 25.16 13.80
C PRO A 83 9.64 24.12 14.47
N ALA A 84 8.32 24.28 14.30
CA ALA A 84 7.35 23.30 14.75
C ALA A 84 7.49 22.06 13.85
N ILE A 85 7.81 20.91 14.45
CA ILE A 85 7.72 19.61 13.79
C ILE A 85 6.23 19.32 13.53
N SER A 86 5.88 18.76 12.39
CA SER A 86 4.50 18.31 12.10
C SER A 86 3.94 17.41 13.22
N GLN A 87 2.64 17.49 13.49
CA GLN A 87 1.96 16.54 14.40
C GLN A 87 1.92 15.13 13.83
N CYS A 88 1.92 14.99 12.51
CA CYS A 88 2.00 13.72 11.80
C CYS A 88 2.94 13.83 10.58
N PRO A 89 4.26 13.63 10.81
CA PRO A 89 5.27 13.63 9.76
C PRO A 89 4.97 12.59 8.67
N VAL A 90 5.46 12.81 7.45
CA VAL A 90 5.26 11.91 6.32
C VAL A 90 6.53 11.13 6.03
N GLU A 91 6.42 9.81 5.97
CA GLU A 91 7.50 8.96 5.49
C GLU A 91 7.35 8.71 3.99
N ASN A 92 8.42 8.95 3.24
CA ASN A 92 8.47 8.67 1.80
C ASN A 92 8.91 7.22 1.54
N GLY A 93 8.68 6.72 0.32
CA GLY A 93 9.10 5.37 -0.09
C GLY A 93 8.33 4.20 0.55
N VAL A 94 7.29 4.48 1.33
CA VAL A 94 6.43 3.46 1.94
C VAL A 94 5.34 3.00 0.99
N LEU A 95 5.22 1.69 0.80
CA LEU A 95 4.20 1.03 0.00
C LEU A 95 3.24 0.24 0.90
N LEU A 96 1.96 0.19 0.51
CA LEU A 96 0.99 -0.68 1.15
C LEU A 96 1.02 -2.06 0.49
N SER A 97 1.19 -3.10 1.30
CA SER A 97 0.92 -4.48 0.90
C SER A 97 -0.20 -5.07 1.76
N GLN A 98 -0.73 -6.21 1.34
CA GLN A 98 -1.64 -7.02 2.16
C GLN A 98 -1.02 -7.46 3.50
N TRP A 99 0.31 -7.38 3.63
CA TRP A 99 1.05 -7.74 4.84
C TRP A 99 1.58 -6.52 5.60
N GLY A 100 0.99 -5.34 5.39
CA GLY A 100 1.34 -4.10 6.08
C GLY A 100 2.11 -3.10 5.21
N ALA A 101 2.45 -1.97 5.83
CA ALA A 101 3.23 -0.88 5.24
C ALA A 101 4.71 -1.23 5.21
N ILE A 102 5.38 -1.02 4.08
CA ILE A 102 6.75 -1.49 3.84
C ILE A 102 7.56 -0.40 3.15
N SER A 103 8.76 -0.12 3.64
CA SER A 103 9.72 0.74 2.93
C SER A 103 10.34 -0.03 1.75
N ALA A 104 10.13 0.46 0.52
CA ALA A 104 10.59 -0.22 -0.69
C ALA A 104 12.10 -0.10 -0.93
N GLY A 105 12.72 0.95 -0.39
CA GLY A 105 14.16 1.20 -0.49
C GLY A 105 14.98 0.00 -0.01
N PRO A 106 14.93 -0.35 1.29
CA PRO A 106 15.67 -1.48 1.87
C PRO A 106 15.40 -2.83 1.19
N VAL A 107 14.18 -3.04 0.67
CA VAL A 107 13.83 -4.26 -0.08
C VAL A 107 14.62 -4.35 -1.38
N ILE A 108 14.60 -3.29 -2.17
CA ILE A 108 15.25 -3.26 -3.50
C ILE A 108 16.77 -3.25 -3.35
N THR A 109 17.31 -2.47 -2.42
CA THR A 109 18.75 -2.41 -2.13
C THR A 109 19.26 -3.73 -1.55
N GLY A 110 18.47 -4.40 -0.70
CA GLY A 110 18.75 -5.74 -0.19
C GLY A 110 18.88 -6.75 -1.33
N VAL A 111 17.91 -6.80 -2.26
CA VAL A 111 17.98 -7.68 -3.43
C VAL A 111 19.21 -7.38 -4.30
N ALA A 112 19.52 -6.11 -4.53
CA ALA A 112 20.70 -5.70 -5.29
C ALA A 112 22.00 -6.13 -4.61
N ALA A 113 22.10 -5.97 -3.29
CA ALA A 113 23.25 -6.42 -2.50
C ALA A 113 23.36 -7.96 -2.49
N GLY A 114 22.24 -8.68 -2.46
CA GLY A 114 22.20 -10.14 -2.56
C GLY A 114 22.67 -10.68 -3.92
N LEU A 115 22.37 -9.97 -5.01
CA LEU A 115 22.83 -10.33 -6.35
C LEU A 115 24.31 -10.03 -6.60
N SER A 116 24.86 -9.06 -5.87
CA SER A 116 26.27 -8.63 -5.91
C SER A 116 26.85 -8.56 -4.49
N PRO A 117 27.01 -9.71 -3.81
CA PRO A 117 27.46 -9.72 -2.42
C PRO A 117 28.91 -9.24 -2.34
N GLN A 118 29.16 -8.32 -1.42
CA GLN A 118 30.47 -7.74 -1.17
C GLN A 118 30.72 -7.62 0.33
N THR A 119 31.93 -7.96 0.74
CA THR A 119 32.40 -7.78 2.11
C THR A 119 33.68 -6.96 2.07
N VAL A 120 33.67 -5.82 2.77
CA VAL A 120 34.78 -4.86 2.77
C VAL A 120 35.22 -4.62 4.20
N THR A 121 36.52 -4.45 4.42
CA THR A 121 37.02 -4.13 5.77
C THR A 121 36.75 -2.67 6.12
N THR A 122 36.49 -2.36 7.39
CA THR A 122 36.28 -0.98 7.84
C THR A 122 37.48 -0.07 7.52
N ARG A 123 38.69 -0.63 7.52
CA ARG A 123 39.92 0.07 7.11
C ARG A 123 39.89 0.53 5.66
N GLU A 124 39.40 -0.31 4.75
CA GLU A 124 39.29 0.05 3.32
C GLU A 124 38.21 1.10 3.10
N LEU A 125 37.07 0.98 3.78
CA LEU A 125 35.98 1.97 3.70
C LEU A 125 36.44 3.35 4.20
N LEU A 126 37.14 3.38 5.34
CA LEU A 126 37.68 4.62 5.90
C LEU A 126 38.83 5.20 5.06
N ALA A 127 39.59 4.37 4.34
CA ALA A 127 40.61 4.86 3.41
C ALA A 127 40.00 5.54 2.17
N LEU A 128 38.75 5.20 1.82
CA LEU A 128 38.00 5.82 0.74
C LEU A 128 37.26 7.10 1.17
N SER A 129 37.01 7.28 2.48
CA SER A 129 36.35 8.50 2.98
C SER A 129 37.29 9.70 2.91
N ARG A 130 36.75 10.87 2.53
CA ARG A 130 37.52 12.06 2.13
C ARG A 130 38.28 12.76 3.27
N GLU A 131 38.13 12.30 4.52
CA GLU A 131 38.80 12.87 5.69
C GLU A 131 40.07 12.10 6.07
N ALA A 132 41.09 12.12 5.19
CA ALA A 132 42.39 11.46 5.39
C ALA A 132 43.25 12.04 6.55
N GLY A 133 42.70 12.85 7.45
CA GLY A 133 43.45 13.64 8.45
C GLY A 133 43.17 13.33 9.92
N ARG A 134 42.09 12.62 10.27
CA ARG A 134 41.84 12.22 11.66
C ARG A 134 42.55 10.90 11.93
N SER A 135 43.61 10.98 12.74
CA SER A 135 44.43 9.87 13.25
C SER A 135 43.67 8.55 13.32
N GLN A 136 44.17 7.52 12.61
CA GLN A 136 43.82 6.10 12.74
C GLN A 136 44.07 5.64 14.19
N ARG A 137 43.23 6.07 15.13
CA ARG A 137 43.22 5.51 16.48
C ARG A 137 42.79 4.06 16.35
N GLN A 138 43.52 3.16 17.00
CA GLN A 138 43.30 1.71 17.06
C GLN A 138 41.81 1.36 16.93
N GLN A 139 41.39 1.10 15.70
CA GLN A 139 40.04 0.69 15.38
C GLN A 139 40.05 -0.82 15.24
N GLN A 140 39.03 -1.45 15.80
CA GLN A 140 38.80 -2.86 15.57
C GLN A 140 38.51 -3.06 14.07
N ASN A 141 39.26 -3.97 13.45
CA ASN A 141 39.04 -4.32 12.06
C ASN A 141 37.79 -5.20 12.00
N PHE A 142 36.70 -4.62 11.49
CA PHE A 142 35.49 -5.37 11.21
C PHE A 142 35.31 -5.54 9.71
N ASN A 143 34.54 -6.56 9.34
CA ASN A 143 34.12 -6.81 7.98
C ASN A 143 32.66 -6.38 7.84
N VAL A 144 32.39 -5.48 6.92
CA VAL A 144 31.04 -4.99 6.60
C VAL A 144 30.53 -5.75 5.38
N ASP A 145 29.41 -6.45 5.52
CA ASP A 145 28.70 -7.10 4.43
C ASP A 145 27.61 -6.17 3.90
N ASN A 146 27.63 -5.92 2.59
CA ASN A 146 26.73 -4.96 1.95
C ASN A 146 25.25 -5.34 2.10
N ARG A 147 24.90 -6.62 2.25
CA ARG A 147 23.52 -7.08 2.43
C ARG A 147 22.92 -6.63 3.76
N TRP A 148 23.75 -6.57 4.80
CA TRP A 148 23.33 -6.13 6.14
C TRP A 148 23.27 -4.61 6.20
N ALA A 149 24.29 -3.94 5.66
CA ALA A 149 24.37 -2.49 5.62
C ALA A 149 23.25 -1.85 4.77
N SER A 150 22.82 -2.50 3.69
CA SER A 150 21.74 -2.00 2.83
C SER A 150 20.33 -2.29 3.35
N THR A 151 20.21 -3.00 4.46
CA THR A 151 18.95 -3.43 5.08
C THR A 151 18.93 -3.00 6.56
N LEU A 152 18.77 -3.93 7.50
CA LEU A 152 18.56 -3.62 8.92
C LEU A 152 19.73 -2.87 9.59
N CYS A 153 20.98 -3.19 9.25
CA CYS A 153 22.12 -2.62 9.97
C CYS A 153 22.39 -1.16 9.61
N GLY A 154 21.94 -0.68 8.46
CA GLY A 154 22.05 0.74 8.09
C GLY A 154 21.28 1.60 9.08
N ASP A 155 19.97 1.35 9.19
CA ASP A 155 19.05 2.09 10.05
C ASP A 155 19.38 1.89 11.53
N LEU A 156 19.72 0.66 11.96
CA LEU A 156 20.17 0.40 13.32
C LEU A 156 21.44 1.17 13.71
N SER A 157 22.33 1.41 12.74
CA SER A 157 23.51 2.23 12.99
C SER A 157 23.16 3.70 13.17
N GLU A 158 22.18 4.22 12.43
CA GLU A 158 21.65 5.57 12.64
C GLU A 158 20.99 5.70 14.01
N VAL A 159 20.13 4.74 14.38
CA VAL A 159 19.51 4.66 15.72
C VAL A 159 20.59 4.70 16.81
N ALA A 160 21.61 3.84 16.73
CA ALA A 160 22.68 3.77 17.72
C ALA A 160 23.46 5.09 17.87
N LEU A 161 23.75 5.76 16.75
CA LEU A 161 24.55 6.98 16.74
C LEU A 161 23.74 8.25 17.07
N ARG A 162 22.44 8.30 16.73
CA ARG A 162 21.56 9.44 17.01
C ARG A 162 20.98 9.39 18.41
N GLN A 163 20.45 8.24 18.83
CA GLN A 163 19.74 8.10 20.10
C GLN A 163 20.69 7.76 21.25
N GLY A 164 21.68 6.88 21.03
CA GLY A 164 22.60 6.41 22.06
C GLY A 164 23.27 7.53 22.89
N PRO A 165 23.78 8.62 22.27
CA PRO A 165 24.40 9.71 23.03
C PRO A 165 23.44 10.48 23.95
N ALA A 166 22.15 10.54 23.61
CA ALA A 166 21.15 11.30 24.35
C ALA A 166 20.42 10.44 25.39
N ALA A 167 20.05 9.22 25.02
CA ALA A 167 19.26 8.29 25.82
C ALA A 167 20.10 7.16 26.48
N GLY A 168 21.41 7.12 26.23
CA GLY A 168 22.27 6.08 26.75
C GLY A 168 21.93 4.71 26.16
N ARG A 169 21.33 3.83 26.99
CA ARG A 169 20.90 2.47 26.58
C ARG A 169 19.39 2.36 26.38
N GLU A 170 18.64 3.42 26.64
CA GLU A 170 17.19 3.46 26.42
C GLU A 170 16.92 3.82 24.96
N ILE A 171 17.11 2.85 24.07
CA ILE A 171 16.95 3.03 22.62
C ILE A 171 15.56 2.57 22.19
N ALA A 172 14.88 3.41 21.41
CA ALA A 172 13.56 3.14 20.86
C ALA A 172 13.64 2.89 19.34
N VAL A 173 12.96 1.83 18.88
CA VAL A 173 12.81 1.48 17.47
C VAL A 173 11.34 1.23 17.15
N GLY A 174 10.98 1.34 15.87
CA GLY A 174 9.63 1.02 15.39
C GLY A 174 8.67 2.19 15.53
N ALA A 175 8.99 3.29 14.86
CA ALA A 175 8.05 4.40 14.72
C ALA A 175 6.78 3.94 14.01
N PRO A 176 5.60 3.96 14.64
CA PRO A 176 4.41 3.45 14.01
C PRO A 176 3.76 4.53 13.15
N GLY A 177 3.16 4.10 12.04
CA GLY A 177 2.45 4.97 11.12
C GLY A 177 1.21 4.33 10.52
N THR A 178 0.49 5.10 9.73
CA THR A 178 -0.69 4.64 9.01
C THR A 178 -0.89 5.42 7.72
N PHE A 179 -1.57 4.81 6.76
CA PHE A 179 -1.96 5.50 5.54
C PHE A 179 -3.14 6.43 5.76
N ASN A 180 -3.20 7.46 4.93
CA ASN A 180 -4.29 8.44 4.88
C ASN A 180 -5.65 7.85 4.42
N SER A 181 -5.63 6.66 3.80
CA SER A 181 -6.80 5.94 3.31
C SER A 181 -6.45 4.46 3.14
N THR A 182 -7.40 3.59 3.45
CA THR A 182 -7.33 2.15 3.18
C THR A 182 -7.70 1.79 1.74
N VAL A 183 -8.39 2.70 1.04
CA VAL A 183 -8.93 2.50 -0.31
C VAL A 183 -7.93 2.96 -1.38
N ILE A 184 -7.38 4.17 -1.21
CA ILE A 184 -6.30 4.69 -2.06
C ILE A 184 -5.21 5.27 -1.14
N PRO A 185 -4.28 4.43 -0.66
CA PRO A 185 -3.15 4.89 0.14
C PRO A 185 -2.25 5.78 -0.70
N ARG A 186 -2.04 7.03 -0.28
CA ARG A 186 -1.14 7.99 -0.96
C ARG A 186 -0.02 8.46 -0.07
N TRP A 187 -0.32 8.68 1.20
CA TRP A 187 0.60 9.25 2.17
C TRP A 187 0.63 8.36 3.40
N TYR A 188 1.85 8.02 3.84
CA TYR A 188 2.08 7.30 5.08
C TYR A 188 2.49 8.29 6.16
N PHE A 189 1.67 8.40 7.19
CA PHE A 189 1.86 9.35 8.27
C PHE A 189 2.36 8.64 9.53
N LEU A 190 3.41 9.17 10.12
CA LEU A 190 3.92 8.73 11.41
C LEU A 190 3.09 9.33 12.54
N ARG A 191 2.92 8.55 13.61
CA ARG A 191 2.15 8.95 14.80
C ARG A 191 3.00 9.61 15.88
N GLN A 192 4.31 9.63 15.69
CA GLN A 192 5.27 10.21 16.61
C GLN A 192 6.05 11.34 15.95
N ARG A 193 6.67 12.17 16.78
CA ARG A 193 7.38 13.39 16.36
C ARG A 193 8.89 13.31 16.56
N GLU A 194 9.36 12.14 16.98
CA GLU A 194 10.75 11.82 17.30
C GLU A 194 11.04 10.36 16.98
N HIS A 195 12.30 9.95 17.09
CA HIS A 195 12.76 8.57 16.84
C HIS A 195 12.44 8.05 15.43
N PHE A 196 12.78 8.85 14.41
CA PHE A 196 12.53 8.52 13.00
C PHE A 196 13.59 7.62 12.38
N GLU A 197 14.66 7.29 13.11
CA GLU A 197 15.81 6.57 12.55
C GLU A 197 15.50 5.11 12.18
N MET A 198 14.39 4.56 12.66
CA MET A 198 13.92 3.22 12.27
C MET A 198 12.41 3.10 12.47
N THR A 199 11.65 3.22 11.39
CA THR A 199 10.18 3.11 11.40
C THR A 199 9.69 1.65 11.32
N ASP A 200 8.41 1.42 11.63
CA ASP A 200 7.77 0.12 11.40
C ASP A 200 7.85 -0.33 9.92
N ALA A 201 7.76 0.62 8.99
CA ALA A 201 7.84 0.34 7.56
C ALA A 201 9.28 -0.02 7.13
N GLU A 202 10.28 0.64 7.70
CA GLU A 202 11.70 0.33 7.51
C GLU A 202 12.08 -1.01 8.13
N ILE A 203 11.62 -1.34 9.33
CA ILE A 203 11.88 -2.66 9.92
C ILE A 203 11.34 -3.77 9.01
N ARG A 204 10.09 -3.64 8.53
CA ARG A 204 9.50 -4.62 7.59
C ARG A 204 10.29 -4.68 6.28
N GLY A 205 10.62 -3.53 5.70
CA GLY A 205 11.35 -3.43 4.44
C GLY A 205 12.78 -3.97 4.55
N GLY A 206 13.49 -3.68 5.63
CA GLY A 206 14.83 -4.16 5.92
C GLY A 206 14.85 -5.66 6.16
N LEU A 207 13.88 -6.19 6.92
CA LEU A 207 13.76 -7.63 7.15
C LEU A 207 13.42 -8.38 5.84
N ASP A 208 12.44 -7.89 5.08
CA ASP A 208 12.10 -8.46 3.77
C ASP A 208 13.28 -8.38 2.80
N GLY A 209 13.98 -7.25 2.78
CA GLY A 209 15.19 -7.03 2.00
C GLY A 209 16.29 -8.04 2.35
N LEU A 210 16.52 -8.31 3.63
CA LEU A 210 17.54 -9.26 4.08
C LEU A 210 17.15 -10.71 3.80
N ILE A 211 15.87 -11.07 3.98
CA ILE A 211 15.33 -12.39 3.61
C ILE A 211 15.53 -12.63 2.11
N LEU A 212 15.20 -11.64 1.27
CA LEU A 212 15.39 -11.76 -0.17
C LEU A 212 16.88 -11.76 -0.53
N ALA A 213 17.71 -10.91 0.08
CA ALA A 213 19.14 -10.80 -0.18
C ALA A 213 19.90 -12.11 0.07
N THR A 214 19.50 -12.85 1.12
CA THR A 214 20.13 -14.12 1.49
C THR A 214 19.76 -15.27 0.55
N ASN A 215 18.58 -15.21 -0.10
CA ASN A 215 18.05 -16.30 -0.92
C ASN A 215 18.02 -16.01 -2.43
N VAL A 216 18.19 -14.76 -2.88
CA VAL A 216 18.01 -14.36 -4.29
C VAL A 216 18.93 -15.10 -5.27
N VAL A 217 20.16 -15.43 -4.86
CA VAL A 217 21.09 -16.20 -5.69
C VAL A 217 20.56 -17.60 -5.95
N GLU A 218 20.01 -18.26 -4.93
CA GLU A 218 19.40 -19.58 -5.08
C GLU A 218 18.16 -19.52 -5.98
N PHE A 219 17.31 -18.51 -5.76
CA PHE A 219 16.12 -18.28 -6.59
C PHE A 219 16.46 -18.10 -8.07
N ARG A 220 17.52 -17.33 -8.36
CA ARG A 220 18.03 -17.14 -9.72
C ARG A 220 18.60 -18.43 -10.31
N ASN A 221 19.31 -19.23 -9.52
CA ASN A 221 19.88 -20.50 -9.98
C ASN A 221 18.79 -21.54 -10.32
N ARG A 222 17.65 -21.52 -9.61
CA ARG A 222 16.47 -22.34 -9.95
C ARG A 222 15.81 -21.88 -11.25
N PHE A 223 15.72 -20.56 -11.47
CA PHE A 223 15.13 -19.97 -12.69
C PHE A 223 15.94 -18.79 -13.22
N ASN A 224 16.81 -19.06 -14.21
CA ASN A 224 17.78 -18.10 -14.75
C ASN A 224 17.19 -16.83 -15.38
N ALA A 225 15.89 -16.80 -15.69
CA ALA A 225 15.22 -15.67 -16.33
C ALA A 225 14.17 -14.98 -15.42
N ILE A 226 14.21 -15.22 -14.11
CA ILE A 226 13.26 -14.60 -13.19
C ILE A 226 13.47 -13.08 -13.08
N LYS A 227 12.39 -12.32 -13.21
CA LYS A 227 12.40 -10.86 -13.07
C LYS A 227 12.16 -10.45 -11.62
N LEU A 228 12.70 -9.29 -11.21
CA LEU A 228 12.47 -8.71 -9.89
C LEU A 228 10.97 -8.59 -9.56
N SER A 229 10.17 -8.11 -10.51
CA SER A 229 8.72 -8.00 -10.33
C SER A 229 8.04 -9.32 -10.02
N GLN A 230 8.53 -10.43 -10.57
CA GLN A 230 8.01 -11.77 -10.29
C GLN A 230 8.41 -12.26 -8.90
N VAL A 231 9.64 -11.97 -8.46
CA VAL A 231 10.10 -12.30 -7.10
C VAL A 231 9.27 -11.54 -6.07
N LEU A 232 9.06 -10.24 -6.26
CA LEU A 232 8.29 -9.41 -5.35
C LEU A 232 6.81 -9.81 -5.32
N ASP A 233 6.21 -10.07 -6.49
CA ASP A 233 4.84 -10.61 -6.60
C ASP A 233 4.70 -11.92 -5.82
N MET A 234 5.61 -12.87 -6.01
CA MET A 234 5.58 -14.14 -5.27
C MET A 234 5.79 -13.95 -3.76
N TYR A 235 6.74 -13.11 -3.34
CA TYR A 235 7.07 -12.89 -1.93
C TYR A 235 5.95 -12.23 -1.13
N TYR A 236 5.28 -11.23 -1.73
CA TYR A 236 4.14 -10.57 -1.11
C TYR A 236 2.82 -11.30 -1.34
N SER A 237 2.76 -12.29 -2.23
CA SER A 237 1.58 -13.17 -2.36
C SER A 237 1.46 -14.18 -1.21
N HIS A 238 0.32 -14.87 -1.15
CA HIS A 238 0.12 -15.99 -0.22
C HIS A 238 0.98 -17.23 -0.55
N ARG A 239 1.51 -17.34 -1.77
CA ARG A 239 2.24 -18.52 -2.25
C ARG A 239 3.68 -18.58 -1.78
N GLY A 240 4.33 -17.43 -1.61
CA GLY A 240 5.77 -17.33 -1.35
C GLY A 240 6.65 -17.63 -2.58
N VAL A 241 7.94 -17.36 -2.44
CA VAL A 241 8.93 -17.54 -3.52
C VAL A 241 9.36 -19.00 -3.61
N PHE A 242 8.85 -19.72 -4.62
CA PHE A 242 9.04 -21.16 -4.89
C PHE A 242 8.57 -22.12 -3.78
N GLU A 243 8.53 -21.65 -2.54
CA GLU A 243 8.16 -22.36 -1.34
C GLU A 243 7.36 -21.40 -0.44
N ARG A 244 6.36 -21.92 0.28
CA ARG A 244 5.49 -21.11 1.16
C ARG A 244 6.23 -20.51 2.36
N ARG A 245 7.46 -20.95 2.62
CA ARG A 245 8.30 -20.44 3.69
C ARG A 245 8.70 -18.99 3.44
N PHE A 246 9.11 -18.64 2.21
CA PHE A 246 9.61 -17.32 1.85
C PHE A 246 8.47 -16.40 1.40
N ARG A 247 7.75 -15.85 2.38
CA ARG A 247 6.68 -14.86 2.18
C ARG A 247 6.63 -13.86 3.32
N ALA A 248 6.14 -12.66 3.05
CA ALA A 248 6.14 -11.53 3.98
C ALA A 248 5.48 -11.82 5.35
N CYS A 249 4.39 -12.59 5.42
CA CYS A 249 3.74 -12.90 6.70
C CYS A 249 4.56 -13.82 7.63
N ASN A 250 5.64 -14.44 7.12
CA ASN A 250 6.55 -15.28 7.91
C ASN A 250 7.74 -14.48 8.49
N ARG A 251 7.80 -13.16 8.35
CA ARG A 251 8.89 -12.30 8.85
C ARG A 251 9.33 -12.64 10.27
N ASN A 252 8.41 -12.65 11.23
CA ASN A 252 8.72 -12.93 12.63
C ASN A 252 9.37 -14.32 12.81
N THR A 253 8.86 -15.33 12.10
CA THR A 253 9.43 -16.69 12.14
C THR A 253 10.81 -16.79 11.47
N LEU A 254 11.07 -15.99 10.44
CA LEU A 254 12.32 -15.97 9.69
C LEU A 254 13.39 -15.07 10.33
N PHE A 255 12.97 -14.10 11.15
CA PHE A 255 13.85 -13.14 11.80
C PHE A 255 15.05 -13.78 12.53
N PRO A 256 14.88 -14.74 13.46
CA PRO A 256 16.01 -15.32 14.18
C PRO A 256 16.96 -16.13 13.29
N GLU A 257 16.49 -16.62 12.13
CA GLU A 257 17.30 -17.37 11.16
C GLU A 257 18.11 -16.44 10.26
N VAL A 258 17.45 -15.43 9.70
CA VAL A 258 18.03 -14.53 8.70
C VAL A 258 18.84 -13.42 9.35
N ALA A 259 18.47 -13.01 10.56
CA ALA A 259 19.11 -11.95 11.31
C ALA A 259 19.49 -12.39 12.75
N PRO A 260 20.41 -13.35 12.94
CA PRO A 260 20.84 -13.76 14.28
C PRO A 260 21.42 -12.56 15.06
N VAL A 261 21.01 -12.41 16.32
CA VAL A 261 21.35 -11.25 17.17
C VAL A 261 22.86 -10.98 17.20
N ALA A 262 23.69 -12.01 17.33
CA ALA A 262 25.15 -11.85 17.35
C ALA A 262 25.71 -11.27 16.04
N GLN A 263 25.16 -11.67 14.89
CA GLN A 263 25.59 -11.15 13.60
C GLN A 263 25.07 -9.73 13.35
N LEU A 264 23.83 -9.44 13.75
CA LEU A 264 23.29 -8.08 13.77
C LEU A 264 24.17 -7.14 14.61
N GLN A 265 24.50 -7.51 15.85
CA GLN A 265 25.36 -6.71 16.73
C GLN A 265 26.73 -6.43 16.10
N ALA A 266 27.36 -7.45 15.50
CA ALA A 266 28.65 -7.30 14.85
C ALA A 266 28.58 -6.38 13.62
N GLN A 267 27.59 -6.58 12.74
CA GLN A 267 27.44 -5.78 11.52
C GLN A 267 27.01 -4.33 11.81
N THR A 268 26.08 -4.12 12.76
CA THR A 268 25.68 -2.77 13.21
C THR A 268 26.85 -2.04 13.86
N THR A 269 27.65 -2.69 14.72
CA THR A 269 28.85 -2.06 15.31
C THR A 269 29.87 -1.69 14.22
N ALA A 270 30.10 -2.60 13.27
CA ALA A 270 31.03 -2.38 12.16
C ALA A 270 30.61 -1.17 11.31
N PHE A 271 29.34 -1.11 10.92
CA PHE A 271 28.82 -0.03 10.09
C PHE A 271 28.74 1.30 10.86
N SER A 272 28.30 1.30 12.13
CA SER A 272 28.31 2.49 13.00
C SER A 272 29.70 3.10 13.15
N SER A 273 30.76 2.28 13.20
CA SER A 273 32.15 2.77 13.30
C SER A 273 32.63 3.54 12.07
N VAL A 274 32.02 3.27 10.90
CA VAL A 274 32.27 3.99 9.65
C VAL A 274 31.37 5.21 9.58
N LEU A 275 30.07 5.02 9.84
CA LEU A 275 29.04 6.05 9.74
C LEU A 275 29.25 7.22 10.73
N ASP A 276 29.80 6.97 11.92
CA ASP A 276 30.19 8.01 12.89
C ASP A 276 31.11 9.09 12.30
N ARG A 277 31.88 8.76 11.25
CA ARG A 277 32.79 9.70 10.58
C ARG A 277 32.09 10.60 9.57
N ASP A 278 31.04 10.09 8.93
CA ASP A 278 30.31 10.80 7.89
C ASP A 278 29.09 11.54 8.46
N MET A 279 28.58 11.11 9.62
CA MET A 279 27.48 11.78 10.32
C MET A 279 27.95 12.99 11.12
N GLN A 280 27.19 14.09 11.02
CA GLN A 280 27.33 15.23 11.93
C GLN A 280 26.66 14.90 13.26
N LEU A 281 27.47 14.42 14.21
CA LEU A 281 27.07 14.16 15.59
C LEU A 281 27.39 15.34 16.50
N ARG A 282 26.57 15.50 17.55
CA ARG A 282 26.77 16.55 18.57
C ARG A 282 27.95 16.27 19.48
N VAL A 283 28.39 15.01 19.55
CA VAL A 283 29.44 14.52 20.44
C VAL A 283 30.42 13.64 19.68
N THR A 284 31.64 13.51 20.19
CA THR A 284 32.61 12.52 19.72
C THR A 284 32.45 11.23 20.51
N LEU A 285 32.28 10.11 19.83
CA LEU A 285 32.04 8.82 20.47
C LEU A 285 33.33 7.98 20.59
N ALA A 286 33.48 7.32 21.73
CA ALA A 286 34.52 6.31 21.91
C ALA A 286 34.09 4.99 21.25
N PRO A 287 35.01 4.17 20.70
CA PRO A 287 34.65 2.90 20.05
C PRO A 287 33.86 1.93 20.95
N THR A 288 34.15 1.92 22.25
CA THR A 288 33.42 1.11 23.23
C THR A 288 31.99 1.60 23.45
N ALA A 289 31.75 2.91 23.34
CA ALA A 289 30.41 3.49 23.43
C ALA A 289 29.60 3.15 22.16
N ILE A 290 30.21 3.23 20.98
CA ILE A 290 29.58 2.82 19.72
C ILE A 290 29.10 1.37 19.82
N GLN A 291 29.98 0.45 20.25
CA GLN A 291 29.60 -0.95 20.44
C GLN A 291 28.45 -1.13 21.45
N ALA A 292 28.47 -0.40 22.58
CA ALA A 292 27.41 -0.47 23.57
C ALA A 292 26.06 0.02 23.04
N PHE A 293 26.04 1.12 22.27
CA PHE A 293 24.82 1.66 21.67
C PHE A 293 24.30 0.77 20.54
N SER A 294 25.20 0.23 19.70
CA SER A 294 24.83 -0.73 18.66
C SER A 294 24.21 -2.00 19.26
N ASN A 295 24.76 -2.51 20.37
CA ASN A 295 24.19 -3.66 21.06
C ASN A 295 22.79 -3.36 21.63
N ALA A 296 22.63 -2.20 22.28
CA ALA A 296 21.32 -1.78 22.83
C ALA A 296 20.27 -1.58 21.72
N ALA A 297 20.65 -1.04 20.55
CA ALA A 297 19.74 -0.89 19.42
C ALA A 297 19.28 -2.24 18.86
N VAL A 298 20.19 -3.20 18.73
CA VAL A 298 19.84 -4.56 18.28
C VAL A 298 18.99 -5.29 19.31
N GLU A 299 19.28 -5.14 20.61
CA GLU A 299 18.46 -5.71 21.68
C GLU A 299 17.03 -5.15 21.66
N SER A 300 16.89 -3.84 21.48
CA SER A 300 15.61 -3.16 21.29
C SER A 300 14.84 -3.74 20.10
N LEU A 301 15.47 -3.85 18.92
CA LEU A 301 14.86 -4.47 17.74
C LEU A 301 14.45 -5.93 17.95
N SER A 302 15.34 -6.73 18.54
CA SER A 302 15.10 -8.16 18.77
C SER A 302 13.92 -8.43 19.69
N THR A 303 13.62 -7.47 20.58
CA THR A 303 12.46 -7.49 21.47
C THR A 303 11.22 -6.93 20.77
N TYR A 304 11.39 -5.85 20.01
CA TYR A 304 10.30 -5.14 19.31
C TYR A 304 9.59 -6.01 18.27
N ILE A 305 10.34 -6.72 17.42
CA ILE A 305 9.77 -7.53 16.33
C ILE A 305 8.74 -8.57 16.83
N PRO A 306 9.06 -9.42 17.82
CA PRO A 306 8.10 -10.41 18.29
C PRO A 306 6.99 -9.85 19.19
N GLN A 307 7.21 -8.73 19.88
CA GLN A 307 6.30 -8.26 20.95
C GLN A 307 5.40 -7.10 20.52
N SER A 308 5.91 -6.17 19.72
CA SER A 308 5.27 -4.87 19.46
C SER A 308 4.84 -4.71 18.01
N MET A 309 5.44 -5.46 17.09
CA MET A 309 5.10 -5.39 15.69
C MET A 309 3.79 -6.13 15.41
N ASN A 310 2.75 -5.37 15.05
CA ASN A 310 1.44 -5.91 14.68
C ASN A 310 1.43 -6.44 13.23
N ASP A 311 2.21 -7.48 12.97
CA ASP A 311 2.29 -8.10 11.65
C ASP A 311 1.18 -9.14 11.44
N PRO A 312 0.45 -9.08 10.31
CA PRO A 312 -0.59 -10.03 10.00
C PRO A 312 -0.03 -11.46 9.89
N SER A 313 -0.64 -12.39 10.62
CA SER A 313 -0.20 -13.78 10.63
C SER A 313 -0.54 -14.50 9.32
N CYS A 314 0.28 -15.49 8.97
CA CYS A 314 -0.05 -16.35 7.83
C CYS A 314 -1.22 -17.32 8.09
N ALA A 315 -1.77 -17.39 9.31
CA ALA A 315 -2.76 -18.39 9.72
C ALA A 315 -4.06 -18.31 8.89
N ILE A 316 -4.44 -17.10 8.47
CA ILE A 316 -5.60 -16.84 7.59
C ILE A 316 -5.47 -17.57 6.22
N THR A 317 -4.25 -17.97 5.84
CA THR A 317 -3.94 -18.68 4.58
C THR A 317 -3.47 -20.12 4.78
N GLN A 318 -3.62 -20.67 6.00
CA GLN A 318 -3.25 -22.05 6.27
C GLN A 318 -4.37 -23.00 5.82
N ASN A 319 -4.13 -23.64 4.67
CA ASN A 319 -4.69 -24.91 4.22
C ASN A 319 -6.20 -25.10 4.38
N ARG A 320 -6.95 -24.62 3.37
CA ARG A 320 -8.16 -25.35 2.96
C ARG A 320 -7.83 -26.19 1.73
N LEU A 321 -8.21 -27.46 1.70
CA LEU A 321 -8.29 -28.21 0.44
C LEU A 321 -9.26 -27.43 -0.47
N ASN A 322 -8.84 -27.08 -1.69
CA ASN A 322 -9.50 -26.09 -2.57
C ASN A 322 -9.41 -24.63 -2.09
N ASP A 323 -8.29 -24.22 -1.50
CA ASP A 323 -8.03 -22.82 -1.15
C ASP A 323 -8.16 -21.92 -2.38
N GLU A 324 -9.16 -21.03 -2.38
CA GLU A 324 -9.46 -20.10 -3.47
C GLU A 324 -8.28 -19.15 -3.75
N ASN A 325 -7.42 -18.93 -2.75
CA ASN A 325 -6.22 -18.10 -2.84
C ASN A 325 -5.07 -18.75 -3.62
N ILE A 326 -5.18 -20.04 -3.98
CA ILE A 326 -4.20 -20.72 -4.83
C ILE A 326 -4.49 -20.46 -6.30
N TRP A 327 -5.73 -20.15 -6.69
CA TRP A 327 -6.11 -19.96 -8.09
C TRP A 327 -6.11 -18.47 -8.43
N ARG A 328 -5.21 -18.06 -9.34
CA ARG A 328 -5.27 -16.71 -9.93
C ARG A 328 -6.46 -16.67 -10.87
N THR A 329 -7.42 -15.79 -10.61
CA THR A 329 -8.50 -15.51 -11.56
C THR A 329 -7.92 -14.71 -12.72
N SER A 330 -8.10 -15.23 -13.94
CA SER A 330 -7.75 -14.52 -15.17
C SER A 330 -9.03 -14.25 -15.94
N ALA A 331 -9.49 -13.01 -15.85
CA ALA A 331 -10.64 -12.52 -16.56
C ALA A 331 -10.27 -11.29 -17.42
N ASP A 332 -11.11 -10.99 -18.39
CA ASP A 332 -11.14 -9.70 -19.05
C ASP A 332 -12.34 -8.92 -18.49
N LEU A 333 -12.04 -7.91 -17.67
CA LEU A 333 -13.02 -7.10 -16.96
C LEU A 333 -13.33 -5.82 -17.75
N TYR A 334 -14.60 -5.63 -18.10
CA TYR A 334 -15.11 -4.45 -18.78
C TYR A 334 -15.97 -3.65 -17.79
N ILE A 335 -15.45 -2.52 -17.33
CA ILE A 335 -16.13 -1.67 -16.35
C ILE A 335 -16.74 -0.48 -17.09
N PHE A 336 -18.07 -0.40 -17.08
CA PHE A 336 -18.84 0.71 -17.60
C PHE A 336 -19.22 1.64 -16.46
N VAL A 337 -18.71 2.87 -16.50
CA VAL A 337 -18.90 3.87 -15.45
C VAL A 337 -19.76 5.00 -15.97
N ASP A 338 -20.78 5.34 -15.19
CA ASP A 338 -21.52 6.58 -15.36
C ASP A 338 -20.70 7.77 -14.84
N THR A 339 -20.33 8.70 -15.72
CA THR A 339 -19.58 9.91 -15.36
C THR A 339 -20.45 11.03 -14.76
N ALA A 340 -21.74 10.75 -14.52
CA ALA A 340 -22.54 11.58 -13.63
C ALA A 340 -22.10 11.43 -12.16
N TRP A 341 -21.43 10.34 -11.78
CA TRP A 341 -20.83 10.22 -10.45
C TRP A 341 -19.75 11.29 -10.26
N PRO A 342 -19.66 11.95 -9.09
CA PRO A 342 -18.50 12.79 -8.79
C PRO A 342 -17.21 11.96 -8.84
N PHE A 343 -16.20 12.41 -9.61
CA PHE A 343 -14.94 11.68 -9.79
C PHE A 343 -14.29 11.22 -8.48
N ARG A 344 -14.34 12.06 -7.44
CA ARG A 344 -13.75 11.77 -6.12
C ARG A 344 -14.44 10.60 -5.41
N GLU A 345 -15.72 10.36 -5.69
CA GLU A 345 -16.51 9.30 -5.08
C GLU A 345 -16.35 7.98 -5.81
N ILE A 346 -16.30 7.99 -7.15
CA ILE A 346 -16.27 6.76 -7.95
C ILE A 346 -14.87 6.20 -8.18
N ASN A 347 -13.84 7.05 -8.22
CA ASN A 347 -12.46 6.61 -8.45
C ASN A 347 -11.94 5.69 -7.33
N GLY A 348 -12.29 5.98 -6.07
CA GLY A 348 -11.94 5.19 -4.89
C GLY A 348 -12.36 3.73 -4.99
N PRO A 349 -13.68 3.45 -5.06
CA PRO A 349 -14.22 2.10 -5.15
C PRO A 349 -13.68 1.30 -6.33
N ILE A 350 -13.55 1.91 -7.52
CA ILE A 350 -13.03 1.22 -8.71
C ILE A 350 -11.54 0.89 -8.54
N ALA A 351 -10.74 1.84 -8.06
CA ALA A 351 -9.34 1.58 -7.78
C ALA A 351 -9.19 0.43 -6.77
N HIS A 352 -9.95 0.45 -5.68
CA HIS A 352 -9.90 -0.59 -4.67
C HIS A 352 -10.35 -1.95 -5.19
N LEU A 353 -11.41 -2.01 -6.00
CA LEU A 353 -11.81 -3.24 -6.69
C LEU A 353 -10.65 -3.82 -7.51
N LEU A 354 -9.98 -2.98 -8.31
CA LEU A 354 -8.85 -3.39 -9.15
C LEU A 354 -7.61 -3.78 -8.33
N HIS A 355 -7.35 -3.14 -7.19
CA HIS A 355 -6.26 -3.51 -6.28
C HIS A 355 -6.44 -4.89 -5.65
N ASN A 356 -7.68 -5.29 -5.39
CA ASN A 356 -7.99 -6.61 -4.84
C ASN A 356 -8.09 -7.72 -5.89
N LEU A 357 -8.05 -7.35 -7.17
CA LEU A 357 -7.96 -8.30 -8.28
C LEU A 357 -6.50 -8.48 -8.69
N ASP A 358 -6.15 -9.68 -9.14
CA ASP A 358 -4.79 -9.96 -9.65
C ASP A 358 -4.59 -9.37 -11.05
N VAL A 359 -4.55 -8.04 -11.15
CA VAL A 359 -4.35 -7.32 -12.41
C VAL A 359 -2.87 -7.36 -12.78
N ASN A 360 -2.54 -8.26 -13.70
CA ASN A 360 -1.20 -8.38 -14.26
C ASN A 360 -1.29 -9.08 -15.64
N ARG A 361 -0.14 -9.22 -16.32
CA ARG A 361 -0.07 -9.84 -17.65
C ARG A 361 -0.65 -11.27 -17.70
N PHE A 362 -0.49 -12.03 -16.62
CA PHE A 362 -0.92 -13.43 -16.51
C PHE A 362 -2.26 -13.60 -15.77
N GLY A 363 -2.74 -12.56 -15.11
CA GLY A 363 -4.00 -12.53 -14.37
C GLY A 363 -5.09 -11.80 -15.14
N THR A 364 -5.81 -10.92 -14.45
CA THR A 364 -6.94 -10.18 -15.00
C THR A 364 -6.47 -8.97 -15.80
N SER A 365 -7.15 -8.67 -16.91
CA SER A 365 -7.04 -7.40 -17.62
C SER A 365 -8.30 -6.58 -17.36
N TYR A 366 -8.20 -5.25 -17.39
CA TYR A 366 -9.37 -4.40 -17.25
C TYR A 366 -9.42 -3.34 -18.35
N THR A 367 -10.64 -2.92 -18.67
CA THR A 367 -10.95 -1.81 -19.58
C THR A 367 -12.00 -0.95 -18.91
N LEU A 368 -11.78 0.37 -18.89
CA LEU A 368 -12.74 1.33 -18.33
C LEU A 368 -13.44 2.06 -19.47
N LEU A 369 -14.76 2.03 -19.47
CA LEU A 369 -15.62 2.51 -20.55
C LEU A 369 -16.69 3.43 -19.96
N ASN A 370 -17.17 4.37 -20.75
CA ASN A 370 -18.31 5.20 -20.40
C ASN A 370 -19.63 4.42 -20.54
N ALA A 371 -20.56 4.59 -19.60
CA ALA A 371 -21.84 3.87 -19.56
C ALA A 371 -22.95 4.41 -20.50
N VAL A 372 -22.73 5.52 -21.21
CA VAL A 372 -23.66 6.05 -22.23
C VAL A 372 -23.46 5.35 -23.57
N ASP A 373 -22.23 5.41 -24.10
CA ASP A 373 -21.93 5.00 -25.48
C ASP A 373 -20.90 3.87 -25.59
N GLY A 374 -20.23 3.53 -24.49
CA GLY A 374 -19.11 2.59 -24.48
C GLY A 374 -17.80 3.21 -24.97
N SER A 375 -17.66 4.54 -24.97
CA SER A 375 -16.38 5.20 -25.27
C SER A 375 -15.31 4.82 -24.25
N ILE A 376 -14.07 4.67 -24.72
CA ILE A 376 -12.94 4.20 -23.90
C ILE A 376 -12.44 5.34 -23.01
N ILE A 377 -12.46 5.12 -21.70
CA ILE A 377 -11.83 6.00 -20.70
C ILE A 377 -10.39 5.51 -20.44
N VAL A 378 -10.24 4.21 -20.16
CA VAL A 378 -8.94 3.53 -20.02
C VAL A 378 -8.95 2.33 -20.94
N ASN A 379 -7.96 2.26 -21.84
CA ASN A 379 -7.86 1.16 -22.78
C ASN A 379 -7.57 -0.16 -22.06
N LYS A 380 -7.69 -1.30 -22.74
CA LYS A 380 -7.37 -2.62 -22.17
C LYS A 380 -5.92 -2.64 -21.67
N THR A 381 -5.73 -2.76 -20.36
CA THR A 381 -4.40 -2.81 -19.75
C THR A 381 -4.24 -3.93 -18.73
N HIS A 382 -2.98 -4.16 -18.35
CA HIS A 382 -2.57 -5.12 -17.32
C HIS A 382 -1.80 -4.43 -16.18
N GLN A 383 -1.91 -3.10 -16.08
CA GLN A 383 -1.14 -2.30 -15.12
C GLN A 383 -2.09 -1.34 -14.41
N LEU A 384 -2.14 -1.41 -13.07
CA LEU A 384 -2.99 -0.50 -12.30
C LEU A 384 -2.57 0.97 -12.41
N SER A 385 -1.29 1.24 -12.72
CA SER A 385 -0.81 2.60 -12.96
C SER A 385 -1.52 3.29 -14.12
N ASP A 386 -2.01 2.51 -15.10
CA ASP A 386 -2.71 3.04 -16.26
C ASP A 386 -4.08 3.63 -15.89
N LEU A 387 -4.70 3.15 -14.81
CA LEU A 387 -5.92 3.74 -14.26
C LEU A 387 -5.68 5.19 -13.89
N TYR A 388 -4.63 5.45 -13.10
CA TYR A 388 -4.33 6.77 -12.57
C TYR A 388 -3.72 7.72 -13.61
N SER A 389 -3.04 7.19 -14.63
CA SER A 389 -2.43 8.01 -15.68
C SER A 389 -3.44 8.43 -16.76
N GLN A 390 -4.41 7.56 -17.09
CA GLN A 390 -5.40 7.81 -18.15
C GLN A 390 -6.70 8.39 -17.61
N TRP A 391 -7.12 8.04 -16.38
CA TRP A 391 -8.35 8.53 -15.79
C TRP A 391 -8.10 9.59 -14.72
N ASN A 392 -8.24 10.85 -15.11
CA ASN A 392 -8.16 12.01 -14.22
C ASN A 392 -9.49 12.80 -14.23
N LEU A 393 -9.57 13.84 -13.38
CA LEU A 393 -10.78 14.66 -13.25
C LEU A 393 -11.20 15.30 -14.58
N THR A 394 -10.26 15.84 -15.35
CA THR A 394 -10.52 16.48 -16.63
C THR A 394 -11.08 15.49 -17.65
N VAL A 395 -10.46 14.31 -17.76
CA VAL A 395 -10.93 13.23 -18.65
C VAL A 395 -12.34 12.80 -18.24
N HIS A 396 -12.55 12.58 -16.93
CA HIS A 396 -13.85 12.17 -16.40
C HIS A 396 -14.98 13.17 -16.76
N GLN A 397 -14.70 14.47 -16.66
CA GLN A 397 -15.67 15.54 -16.98
C GLN A 397 -15.92 15.69 -18.49
N ASN A 398 -14.99 15.29 -19.34
CA ASN A 398 -15.12 15.38 -20.80
C ASN A 398 -16.00 14.27 -21.40
N HIS A 399 -16.29 13.21 -20.64
CA HIS A 399 -17.12 12.10 -21.09
C HIS A 399 -18.62 12.34 -20.83
N PRO A 400 -19.51 11.85 -21.71
CA PRO A 400 -20.96 12.05 -21.59
C PRO A 400 -21.51 11.43 -20.32
N GLN A 401 -22.38 12.16 -19.61
CA GLN A 401 -22.95 11.75 -18.32
C GLN A 401 -24.24 10.95 -18.49
N GLY A 402 -24.49 9.99 -17.60
CA GLY A 402 -25.68 9.16 -17.55
C GLY A 402 -25.47 7.72 -18.00
N VAL A 403 -26.57 7.00 -18.17
CA VAL A 403 -26.60 5.61 -18.67
C VAL A 403 -27.71 5.49 -19.71
N GLU A 404 -27.36 4.96 -20.89
CA GLU A 404 -28.30 4.74 -21.98
C GLU A 404 -28.17 3.30 -22.50
N PHE A 405 -28.92 2.35 -21.93
CA PHE A 405 -28.91 0.94 -22.37
C PHE A 405 -29.15 0.74 -23.87
N PRO A 406 -30.07 1.49 -24.53
CA PRO A 406 -30.28 1.37 -25.97
C PRO A 406 -29.04 1.67 -26.82
N ARG A 407 -28.11 2.50 -26.34
CA ARG A 407 -26.85 2.78 -27.04
C ARG A 407 -25.71 1.88 -26.55
N LEU A 408 -25.66 1.67 -25.23
CA LEU A 408 -24.63 0.88 -24.57
C LEU A 408 -24.63 -0.59 -24.99
N LEU A 409 -25.78 -1.27 -24.99
CA LEU A 409 -25.84 -2.72 -25.22
C LEU A 409 -25.46 -3.12 -26.66
N PRO A 410 -25.86 -2.37 -27.72
CA PRO A 410 -25.33 -2.59 -29.06
C PRO A 410 -23.80 -2.37 -29.16
N SER A 411 -23.27 -1.34 -28.51
CA SER A 411 -21.82 -1.10 -28.46
C SER A 411 -21.09 -2.25 -27.76
N LEU A 412 -21.61 -2.72 -26.62
CA LEU A 412 -21.09 -3.87 -25.89
C LEU A 412 -21.06 -5.12 -26.76
N GLN A 413 -22.16 -5.42 -27.47
CA GLN A 413 -22.21 -6.59 -28.35
C GLN A 413 -21.17 -6.51 -29.47
N THR A 414 -21.00 -5.33 -30.07
CA THR A 414 -20.00 -5.11 -31.12
C THR A 414 -18.59 -5.28 -30.57
N LEU A 415 -18.34 -4.76 -29.36
CA LEU A 415 -17.05 -4.89 -28.67
C LEU A 415 -16.72 -6.35 -28.38
N MET A 416 -17.68 -7.12 -27.85
CA MET A 416 -17.49 -8.53 -27.56
C MET A 416 -17.31 -9.37 -28.84
N ALA A 417 -18.06 -9.08 -29.91
CA ALA A 417 -17.93 -9.76 -31.19
C ALA A 417 -16.52 -9.55 -31.78
N ASN A 418 -16.03 -8.31 -31.77
CA ASN A 418 -14.68 -7.98 -32.22
C ASN A 418 -13.60 -8.70 -31.37
N GLN A 419 -13.81 -8.81 -30.07
CA GLN A 419 -12.89 -9.51 -29.17
C GLN A 419 -12.86 -11.02 -29.47
N LEU A 420 -14.03 -11.63 -29.71
CA LEU A 420 -14.13 -13.05 -30.05
C LEU A 420 -13.51 -13.35 -31.43
N ASP A 421 -13.71 -12.48 -32.41
CA ASP A 421 -13.06 -12.60 -33.72
C ASP A 421 -11.54 -12.47 -33.61
N HIS A 422 -11.05 -11.57 -32.75
CA HIS A 422 -9.61 -11.45 -32.50
C HIS A 422 -9.03 -12.71 -31.85
N GLU A 423 -9.70 -13.27 -30.85
CA GLU A 423 -9.30 -14.53 -30.19
C GLU A 423 -9.28 -15.70 -31.18
N ARG A 424 -10.29 -15.77 -32.06
CA ARG A 424 -10.38 -16.76 -33.14
C ARG A 424 -9.22 -16.62 -34.13
N GLN A 425 -8.92 -15.40 -34.58
CA GLN A 425 -7.82 -15.14 -35.51
C GLN A 425 -6.45 -15.44 -34.90
N ALA A 426 -6.29 -15.16 -33.61
CA ALA A 426 -5.05 -15.43 -32.86
C ALA A 426 -4.88 -16.91 -32.47
N GLY A 427 -5.88 -17.76 -32.73
CA GLY A 427 -5.84 -19.19 -32.38
C GLY A 427 -5.87 -19.44 -30.87
N ILE A 428 -6.45 -18.51 -30.09
CA ILE A 428 -6.57 -18.64 -28.63
C ILE A 428 -7.79 -19.51 -28.34
N VAL A 429 -7.57 -20.75 -27.91
CA VAL A 429 -8.62 -21.71 -27.54
C VAL A 429 -8.81 -21.72 -26.03
N GLY A 430 -10.05 -21.51 -25.55
CA GLY A 430 -10.35 -21.42 -24.12
C GLY A 430 -10.01 -20.04 -23.54
N GLY A 431 -10.53 -18.98 -24.16
CA GLY A 431 -10.29 -17.58 -23.79
C GLY A 431 -10.61 -17.27 -22.32
N ARG A 432 -10.09 -16.12 -21.85
CA ARG A 432 -10.36 -15.63 -20.50
C ARG A 432 -11.86 -15.34 -20.33
N SER A 433 -12.38 -15.61 -19.13
CA SER A 433 -13.76 -15.25 -18.78
C SER A 433 -13.97 -13.75 -18.99
N LYS A 434 -15.06 -13.37 -19.66
CA LYS A 434 -15.39 -11.96 -19.91
C LYS A 434 -16.40 -11.51 -18.87
N ILE A 435 -16.02 -10.53 -18.06
CA ILE A 435 -16.87 -10.00 -16.99
C ILE A 435 -17.23 -8.57 -17.36
N VAL A 436 -18.52 -8.26 -17.38
CA VAL A 436 -19.03 -6.91 -17.62
C VAL A 436 -19.63 -6.38 -16.33
N LEU A 437 -19.13 -5.23 -15.90
CA LEU A 437 -19.54 -4.52 -14.70
C LEU A 437 -20.13 -3.17 -15.10
N ILE A 438 -21.41 -2.91 -14.80
CA ILE A 438 -22.06 -1.62 -15.07
C ILE A 438 -22.33 -0.90 -13.76
N ILE A 439 -21.83 0.33 -13.63
CA ILE A 439 -21.94 1.18 -12.44
C ILE A 439 -22.73 2.45 -12.77
N PRO A 440 -24.07 2.42 -12.68
CA PRO A 440 -24.93 3.57 -12.95
C PRO A 440 -24.93 4.58 -11.78
N ASN A 441 -25.16 5.88 -12.06
CA ASN A 441 -25.50 6.87 -11.04
C ASN A 441 -27.01 7.13 -11.04
N MET A 442 -27.78 6.28 -10.34
CA MET A 442 -29.21 6.45 -10.00
C MET A 442 -30.07 7.31 -10.96
N ALA A 443 -29.96 7.09 -12.27
CA ALA A 443 -30.98 7.52 -13.21
C ALA A 443 -32.04 6.42 -13.22
N GLY A 444 -33.28 6.77 -12.89
CA GLY A 444 -34.39 5.83 -12.98
C GLY A 444 -34.47 5.26 -14.41
N ILE A 445 -34.31 3.94 -14.54
CA ILE A 445 -34.41 3.25 -15.83
C ILE A 445 -35.90 3.21 -16.19
N SER A 446 -36.25 3.62 -17.41
CA SER A 446 -37.65 3.50 -17.85
C SER A 446 -38.03 2.03 -18.03
N GLY A 447 -39.30 1.67 -17.83
CA GLY A 447 -39.76 0.29 -18.03
C GLY A 447 -39.49 -0.23 -19.46
N ALA A 448 -39.59 0.66 -20.46
CA ALA A 448 -39.29 0.33 -21.85
C ALA A 448 -37.79 0.03 -22.08
N ASP A 449 -36.89 0.74 -21.40
CA ASP A 449 -35.45 0.48 -21.46
C ASP A 449 -35.09 -0.84 -20.75
N SER A 450 -35.82 -1.19 -19.69
CA SER A 450 -35.69 -2.48 -19.00
C SER A 450 -36.08 -3.65 -19.91
N ASP A 451 -37.24 -3.57 -20.57
CA ASP A 451 -37.71 -4.61 -21.49
C ASP A 451 -36.75 -4.77 -22.68
N PHE A 452 -36.26 -3.65 -23.24
CA PHE A 452 -35.24 -3.65 -24.29
C PHE A 452 -33.93 -4.30 -23.83
N ALA A 453 -33.48 -3.97 -22.62
CA ALA A 453 -32.27 -4.55 -22.05
C ALA A 453 -32.41 -6.07 -21.88
N ASP A 454 -33.53 -6.55 -21.35
CA ASP A 454 -33.78 -7.98 -21.15
C ASP A 454 -33.76 -8.78 -22.45
N GLU A 455 -34.43 -8.28 -23.49
CA GLU A 455 -34.43 -8.92 -24.82
C GLU A 455 -33.01 -8.98 -25.38
N ARG A 456 -32.27 -7.87 -25.27
CA ARG A 456 -30.91 -7.79 -25.81
C ARG A 456 -29.92 -8.65 -25.04
N LEU A 457 -30.07 -8.77 -23.72
CA LEU A 457 -29.25 -9.62 -22.86
C LEU A 457 -29.46 -11.11 -23.17
N ARG A 458 -30.70 -11.53 -23.42
CA ARG A 458 -30.99 -12.91 -23.84
C ARG A 458 -30.30 -13.23 -25.17
N ALA A 459 -30.42 -12.32 -26.15
CA ALA A 459 -29.76 -12.49 -27.44
C ALA A 459 -28.22 -12.55 -27.31
N MET A 460 -27.62 -11.77 -26.41
CA MET A 460 -26.17 -11.81 -26.18
C MET A 460 -25.71 -13.11 -25.51
N ARG A 461 -26.48 -13.67 -24.58
CA ARG A 461 -26.15 -14.96 -23.92
C ARG A 461 -26.11 -16.13 -24.90
N GLU A 462 -26.94 -16.10 -25.95
CA GLU A 462 -26.90 -17.11 -27.01
C GLU A 462 -25.59 -17.07 -27.81
N VAL A 463 -25.01 -15.88 -27.98
CA VAL A 463 -23.77 -15.67 -28.74
C VAL A 463 -22.53 -15.84 -27.84
N LEU A 464 -22.62 -15.45 -26.57
CA LEU A 464 -21.51 -15.40 -25.61
C LEU A 464 -21.95 -16.06 -24.28
N PRO A 465 -21.94 -17.39 -24.19
CA PRO A 465 -22.39 -18.10 -22.99
C PRO A 465 -21.47 -17.89 -21.78
N ASP A 466 -20.19 -17.58 -22.01
CA ASP A 466 -19.16 -17.40 -20.97
C ASP A 466 -19.08 -15.97 -20.41
N MET A 467 -19.97 -15.07 -20.86
CA MET A 467 -20.01 -13.68 -20.41
C MET A 467 -20.86 -13.55 -19.15
N GLU A 468 -20.27 -13.03 -18.07
CA GLU A 468 -20.97 -12.71 -16.83
C GLU A 468 -21.24 -11.20 -16.75
N LEU A 469 -22.50 -10.81 -16.57
CA LEU A 469 -22.91 -9.41 -16.43
C LEU A 469 -23.39 -9.16 -15.00
N SER A 470 -22.80 -8.17 -14.34
CA SER A 470 -23.21 -7.68 -13.02
C SER A 470 -23.45 -6.17 -13.05
N SER A 471 -24.52 -5.72 -12.40
CA SER A 471 -24.83 -4.30 -12.21
C SER A 471 -25.02 -4.00 -10.72
N PHE A 472 -24.49 -2.86 -10.26
CA PHE A 472 -24.61 -2.42 -8.86
C PHE A 472 -25.36 -1.09 -8.79
N PRO A 473 -26.62 -1.05 -8.34
CA PRO A 473 -27.30 0.22 -8.08
C PRO A 473 -26.81 0.83 -6.76
N ALA A 474 -26.59 2.15 -6.74
CA ALA A 474 -26.61 2.92 -5.50
C ALA A 474 -28.07 3.24 -5.14
N GLU A 475 -28.44 3.37 -3.86
CA GLU A 475 -29.84 3.64 -3.48
C GLU A 475 -30.08 5.06 -2.97
N ARG A 476 -31.22 5.63 -3.39
CA ARG A 476 -32.05 6.55 -2.63
C ARG A 476 -33.49 6.13 -2.89
N GLN A 477 -34.09 5.62 -1.82
CA GLN A 477 -35.41 5.03 -1.72
C GLN A 477 -36.53 5.92 -2.30
N ARG A 478 -37.30 5.36 -3.26
CA ARG A 478 -38.78 5.22 -3.18
C ARG A 478 -39.31 4.36 -4.32
N ASP A 479 -40.03 3.33 -3.89
CA ASP A 479 -40.94 2.45 -4.63
C ASP A 479 -40.34 1.49 -5.67
N GLY A 480 -39.92 0.35 -5.13
CA GLY A 480 -40.04 -0.94 -5.81
C GLY A 480 -38.86 -1.35 -6.68
N ILE A 481 -37.75 -1.79 -6.07
CA ILE A 481 -36.88 -2.90 -6.47
C ILE A 481 -35.92 -3.17 -5.28
N VAL A 482 -35.73 -4.44 -4.95
CA VAL A 482 -35.06 -4.95 -3.74
C VAL A 482 -33.58 -4.50 -3.69
N LEU A 483 -33.20 -3.87 -2.57
CA LEU A 483 -31.82 -3.51 -2.25
C LEU A 483 -31.08 -4.66 -1.52
N CYS A 484 -29.86 -4.94 -1.95
CA CYS A 484 -28.84 -5.63 -1.14
C CYS A 484 -27.84 -4.59 -0.59
N VAL A 485 -28.07 -4.09 0.62
CA VAL A 485 -27.03 -3.54 1.51
C VAL A 485 -27.37 -4.01 2.93
N ILE A 486 -26.51 -4.85 3.53
CA ILE A 486 -26.64 -5.30 4.94
C ILE A 486 -25.95 -4.31 5.88
N PRO A 487 -26.52 -3.99 7.04
CA PRO A 487 -25.76 -3.77 8.27
C PRO A 487 -25.55 -5.10 9.01
N GLU A 488 -24.29 -5.47 9.23
CA GLU A 488 -23.78 -6.43 10.24
C GLU A 488 -24.16 -7.94 10.15
N PHE A 489 -23.13 -8.78 10.30
CA PHE A 489 -23.12 -10.25 10.51
C PHE A 489 -23.64 -11.19 9.40
N THR A 490 -22.67 -11.89 8.78
CA THR A 490 -22.69 -13.30 8.29
C THR A 490 -23.83 -13.83 7.38
N PHE A 491 -23.38 -14.42 6.25
CA PHE A 491 -24.07 -15.27 5.26
C PHE A 491 -25.22 -14.64 4.44
N ILE A 492 -25.06 -14.61 3.11
CA ILE A 492 -26.20 -14.45 2.18
C ILE A 492 -26.27 -15.63 1.21
N HIS A 493 -27.41 -16.32 1.33
CA HIS A 493 -28.14 -16.99 0.27
C HIS A 493 -29.07 -15.94 -0.34
N CYS A 494 -29.01 -15.69 -1.65
CA CYS A 494 -30.05 -14.91 -2.35
C CYS A 494 -30.64 -15.78 -3.46
N VAL A 495 -31.86 -16.25 -3.24
CA VAL A 495 -32.62 -17.06 -4.17
C VAL A 495 -33.39 -16.11 -5.10
N LEU A 496 -33.00 -16.04 -6.37
CA LEU A 496 -34.00 -15.96 -7.44
C LEU A 496 -34.16 -17.38 -8.00
N TRP A 497 -35.37 -17.90 -7.95
CA TRP A 497 -35.79 -18.98 -8.83
C TRP A 497 -35.45 -18.54 -10.27
N ASP A 498 -34.69 -19.23 -11.11
CA ASP A 498 -34.16 -20.58 -11.09
C ASP A 498 -32.72 -20.51 -11.67
N ARG A 499 -31.75 -21.09 -10.94
CA ARG A 499 -30.36 -21.42 -11.36
C ARG A 499 -29.45 -20.31 -11.89
N VAL A 500 -28.77 -19.58 -11.00
CA VAL A 500 -27.38 -19.11 -11.22
C VAL A 500 -26.65 -19.12 -9.87
N VAL A 501 -25.48 -19.76 -9.82
CA VAL A 501 -24.55 -19.75 -8.68
C VAL A 501 -23.61 -18.57 -8.88
N LEU A 502 -23.65 -17.57 -7.99
CA LEU A 502 -22.73 -16.43 -8.00
C LEU A 502 -21.95 -16.36 -6.69
N LYS A 503 -20.63 -16.13 -6.81
CA LYS A 503 -19.62 -16.28 -5.75
C LYS A 503 -19.28 -14.92 -5.14
N ILE A 504 -19.18 -14.91 -3.81
CA ILE A 504 -19.14 -13.74 -2.92
C ILE A 504 -17.74 -13.09 -2.90
N ILE A 505 -17.66 -11.75 -2.94
CA ILE A 505 -16.49 -10.99 -2.45
C ILE A 505 -17.01 -9.93 -1.46
N PRO A 506 -16.57 -9.92 -0.18
CA PRO A 506 -17.04 -8.97 0.82
C PRO A 506 -16.40 -7.60 0.63
N PHE A 507 -17.21 -6.55 0.58
CA PHE A 507 -16.77 -5.16 0.63
C PHE A 507 -17.62 -4.41 1.67
N GLN A 508 -16.99 -3.96 2.76
CA GLN A 508 -17.62 -3.14 3.80
C GLN A 508 -17.08 -1.71 3.68
N LEU A 509 -17.96 -0.79 3.28
CA LEU A 509 -17.76 0.66 3.36
C LEU A 509 -18.16 1.13 4.76
N ARG A 510 -17.20 1.66 5.52
CA ARG A 510 -17.42 2.74 6.49
C ARG A 510 -16.36 3.80 6.27
#